data_AF-A0A2K3K2M9-F1
#
_entry.id   AF-A0A2K3K2M9-F1
#
_cell.length_a   1.000
_cell.length_b   1.000
_cell.length_c   1.000
_cell.angle_alpha   90.00
_cell.angle_beta   90.00
_cell.angle_gamma   90.00
#
_symmetry.space_group_name_H-M   'P 1'
#
loop_
_entity.id
_entity.type
_entity.pdbx_description
1 polymer ?
#
loop_
_entity_poly.entity_id
_entity_poly.type
_entity_poly.pdbx_seq_one_letter_code
_entity_poly.pdbx_strand_id
1 'polypeptide(L)' 'MKITALLVLKSTGDGSESVFLANASDVSHFGYFQRHSVREFIVFVGRTVANRTPQGQRQSVQHE' A
#
# COMPACT_ATOMS: atom_id res chain seq x y z
N MET A 1 2.68 5.26 -18.07
CA MET A 1 2.88 4.58 -16.78
C MET A 1 2.81 5.63 -15.68
N LYS A 2 1.99 5.44 -14.64
CA LYS A 2 1.88 6.35 -13.49
C LYS A 2 2.06 5.56 -12.20
N ILE A 3 2.71 6.15 -11.20
CA ILE A 3 2.86 5.58 -9.86
C ILE A 3 1.89 6.32 -8.95
N THR A 4 0.90 5.59 -8.41
CA THR A 4 -0.13 6.17 -7.54
C THR A 4 0.37 6.35 -6.11
N ALA A 5 1.20 5.43 -5.61
CA ALA A 5 1.72 5.49 -4.26
C ALA A 5 3.06 4.77 -4.11
N LEU A 6 3.84 5.22 -3.13
CA LEU A 6 5.05 4.58 -2.65
C LEU A 6 4.99 4.56 -1.12
N LEU A 7 5.13 3.36 -0.56
CA LEU A 7 4.90 3.08 0.85
C LEU A 7 6.14 2.38 1.42
N VAL A 8 6.52 2.71 2.65
CA VAL A 8 7.52 1.98 3.43
C VAL A 8 6.84 1.44 4.67
N LEU A 9 6.87 0.11 4.83
CA LEU A 9 6.28 -0.58 5.98
C LEU A 9 7.33 -1.46 6.65
N LYS A 10 7.25 -1.57 7.98
CA LYS A 10 7.98 -2.54 8.77
C LYS A 10 7.12 -3.80 8.92
N SER A 11 7.57 -4.91 8.34
CA SER A 11 7.04 -6.24 8.62
C SER A 11 7.64 -6.76 9.92
N THR A 12 6.80 -7.28 10.80
CA THR A 12 7.16 -7.75 12.14
C THR A 12 7.48 -9.25 12.19
N GLY A 13 7.12 -10.02 11.15
CA GLY A 13 7.51 -11.42 10.96
C GLY A 13 6.86 -12.45 11.89
N ASP A 14 6.22 -12.00 12.96
CA ASP A 14 5.51 -12.79 13.98
C ASP A 14 3.99 -12.90 13.71
N GLY A 15 3.55 -12.49 12.52
CA GLY A 15 2.13 -12.44 12.16
C GLY A 15 1.38 -11.22 12.73
N SER A 16 2.06 -10.32 13.44
CA SER A 16 1.47 -9.04 13.83
C SER A 16 1.33 -8.08 12.64
N GLU A 17 0.52 -7.03 12.84
CA GLU A 17 0.16 -6.11 11.76
C GLU A 17 1.36 -5.24 11.33
N SER A 18 1.61 -5.16 10.02
CA SER A 18 2.68 -4.30 9.48
C SER A 18 2.47 -2.83 9.84
N VAL A 19 3.56 -2.18 10.25
CA VAL A 19 3.56 -0.76 10.68
C VAL A 19 4.01 0.14 9.54
N PHE A 20 3.25 1.20 9.25
CA PHE A 20 3.65 2.21 8.27
C PHE A 20 4.76 3.11 8.82
N LEU A 21 5.83 3.28 8.04
CA LEU A 21 6.93 4.19 8.34
C LEU A 21 6.87 5.44 7.47
N ALA A 22 6.50 5.29 6.19
CA ALA A 22 6.33 6.40 5.26
C ALA A 22 5.26 6.09 4.21
N ASN A 23 4.56 7.15 3.76
CA ASN A 23 3.57 7.08 2.70
C ASN A 23 3.67 8.35 1.84
N ALA A 24 3.90 8.16 0.54
CA ALA A 24 3.75 9.20 -0.47
C ALA A 24 2.73 8.71 -1.51
N SER A 25 1.65 9.49 -1.72
CA SER A 25 0.56 9.11 -2.63
C SER A 25 0.21 10.28 -3.56
N ASP A 26 0.20 10.04 -4.86
CA ASP A 26 -0.33 10.95 -5.88
C ASP A 26 -1.69 10.43 -6.39
N VAL A 27 -2.75 11.09 -5.91
CA VAL A 27 -4.14 10.80 -6.31
C VAL A 27 -4.73 11.92 -7.18
N SER A 28 -3.90 12.79 -7.75
CA SER A 28 -4.35 13.94 -8.54
C SER A 28 -5.19 13.55 -9.76
N HIS A 29 -4.90 12.39 -10.34
CA HIS A 29 -5.56 11.82 -11.51
C HIS A 29 -6.97 11.26 -11.24
N PHE A 30 -7.34 11.07 -9.97
CA PHE A 30 -8.69 10.64 -9.59
C PHE A 30 -9.61 11.86 -9.42
N GLY A 31 -10.91 11.65 -9.64
CA GLY A 31 -11.93 12.67 -9.42
C GLY A 31 -11.90 13.20 -7.99
N TYR A 32 -12.10 14.51 -7.80
CA TYR A 32 -11.90 15.18 -6.52
C TYR A 32 -12.57 14.46 -5.34
N PHE A 33 -13.83 14.03 -5.52
CA PHE A 33 -14.61 13.33 -4.49
C PHE A 33 -14.16 11.89 -4.22
N GLN A 34 -13.40 11.27 -5.11
CA GLN A 34 -12.88 9.90 -4.94
C GLN A 34 -11.53 9.88 -4.19
N ARG A 35 -10.80 10.99 -4.18
CA ARG A 35 -9.41 11.05 -3.68
C ARG A 35 -9.26 10.60 -2.24
N HIS A 36 -10.25 10.87 -1.38
CA HIS A 36 -10.23 10.40 0.01
C HIS A 36 -10.28 8.87 0.07
N SER A 37 -11.29 8.26 -0.55
CA SER A 37 -11.45 6.81 -0.60
C SER A 37 -10.25 6.10 -1.25
N VAL A 38 -9.65 6.70 -2.29
CA VAL A 38 -8.44 6.12 -2.92
C VAL A 38 -7.26 6.13 -1.95
N ARG A 39 -7.06 7.19 -1.15
CA ARG A 39 -5.99 7.23 -0.13
C ARG A 39 -6.18 6.15 0.93
N GLU A 40 -7.41 5.93 1.38
CA GLU A 40 -7.72 4.84 2.33
C GLU A 40 -7.44 3.48 1.69
N PHE A 41 -7.83 3.31 0.42
CA PHE A 41 -7.59 2.08 -0.32
C PHE A 41 -6.10 1.76 -0.50
N ILE A 42 -5.28 2.77 -0.79
CA ILE A 42 -3.81 2.63 -0.87
C ILE A 42 -3.24 2.07 0.45
N VAL A 43 -3.69 2.60 1.59
CA VAL A 43 -3.25 2.13 2.92
C VAL A 43 -3.71 0.70 3.17
N PHE A 44 -4.97 0.38 2.85
CA PHE A 44 -5.51 -0.97 2.99
C PHE A 44 -4.74 -2.01 2.17
N VAL A 45 -4.50 -1.74 0.89
CA VAL A 45 -3.77 -2.64 0.00
C VAL A 45 -2.32 -2.75 0.43
N GLY A 46 -1.66 -1.64 0.74
CA GLY A 46 -0.26 -1.63 1.18
C GLY A 46 -0.03 -2.51 2.40
N ARG A 47 -0.93 -2.45 3.39
CA ARG A 47 -0.88 -3.31 4.57
C ARG A 47 -1.17 -4.78 4.24
N THR A 48 -2.18 -5.03 3.41
CA THR A 48 -2.55 -6.40 3.00
C THR A 48 -1.38 -7.09 2.28
N VAL A 49 -0.73 -6.39 1.34
CA VAL A 49 0.42 -6.92 0.60
C VAL A 49 1.62 -7.13 1.53
N ALA A 50 1.91 -6.18 2.43
CA ALA A 50 3.01 -6.33 3.38
C ALA A 50 2.82 -7.50 4.35
N ASN A 51 1.60 -7.76 4.81
CA ASN A 51 1.30 -8.89 5.70
C ASN A 51 1.33 -10.25 5.00
N ARG A 52 1.01 -10.29 3.69
CA ARG A 52 0.96 -11.54 2.91
C ARG A 52 2.24 -11.87 2.17
N THR A 53 3.20 -10.94 2.10
CA THR A 53 4.50 -11.17 1.47
C THR A 53 5.48 -11.71 2.52
N PRO A 54 5.97 -12.96 2.39
CA PRO A 54 6.96 -13.49 3.33
C PRO A 54 8.28 -12.70 3.27
N GLN A 55 9.02 -12.69 4.38
CA GLN A 55 10.32 -12.02 4.44
C GLN A 55 11.29 -12.58 3.38
N GLY A 56 12.05 -11.69 2.75
CA GLY A 56 12.99 -12.04 1.68
C GLY A 56 12.36 -12.32 0.31
N GLN A 57 11.02 -12.28 0.20
CA GLN A 57 10.33 -12.47 -1.08
C GLN A 57 9.93 -11.14 -1.72
N ARG A 58 9.86 -11.14 -3.06
CA ARG A 58 9.27 -10.06 -3.86
C ARG A 58 8.03 -10.60 -4.54
N GLN A 59 6.92 -9.88 -4.42
CA GLN A 59 5.66 -10.20 -5.07
C GLN A 59 5.17 -9.03 -5.91
N SER A 60 4.51 -9.34 -7.03
CA SER A 60 3.72 -8.39 -7.81
C SER A 60 2.27 -8.85 -7.74
N VAL A 61 1.38 -7.99 -7.26
CA VAL A 61 -0.04 -8.29 -7.08
C VAL A 61 -0.84 -7.46 -8.08
N GLN A 62 -1.68 -8.13 -8.86
CA GLN A 62 -2.60 -7.47 -9.78
C GLN A 62 -3.97 -7.34 -9.10
N HIS A 63 -4.54 -6.14 -9.14
CA HIS A 63 -5.89 -5.83 -8.67
C HIS A 63 -6.57 -4.95 -9.72
N GLU A 64 -7.85 -5.20 -9.98
CA GLU A 64 -8.65 -4.50 -11.00
C GLU A 64 -9.21 -3.17 -10.47
#